data_AF-A0A330LRR2-F1
#
_entry.id   AF-A0A330LRR2-F1
#
_cell.length_a   1.000
_cell.length_b   1.000
_cell.length_c   1.000
_cell.angle_alpha   90.00
_cell.angle_beta   90.00
_cell.angle_gamma   90.00
#
_symmetry.space_group_name_H-M   'P 1'
#
loop_
_entity.id
_entity.type
_entity.pdbx_description
1 polymer ?
#
loop_
_entity_poly.entity_id
_entity_poly.type
_entity_poly.pdbx_seq_one_letter_code
_entity_poly.pdbx_strand_id
1 'polypeptide(L)' 'MTPIKSNTKYDIVEILGEGEYVVEMAVSAHARKQAPSLPECWKARLVLYPAE' A
#
# COMPACT_ATOMS: atom_id res chain seq x y z
N MET A 1 3.19 -0.56 13.23
CA MET A 1 2.29 -0.28 12.10
C MET A 1 2.41 1.19 11.75
N THR A 2 2.47 1.53 10.46
CA THR A 2 2.61 2.93 10.01
C THR A 2 1.24 3.43 9.55
N PRO A 3 0.68 4.49 10.16
CA PRO A 3 -0.55 5.09 9.68
C PRO A 3 -0.41 5.54 8.23
N ILE A 4 -1.43 5.28 7.43
CA ILE A 4 -1.46 5.73 6.05
C ILE A 4 -1.64 7.26 6.02
N LYS A 5 -0.87 7.94 5.18
CA LYS A 5 -1.07 9.38 4.94
C LYS A 5 -2.29 9.59 4.05
N SER A 6 -3.01 10.69 4.21
CA SER A 6 -4.20 11.02 3.41
C SER A 6 -3.95 11.11 1.90
N ASN A 7 -2.72 11.40 1.47
CA ASN A 7 -2.33 11.48 0.06
C ASN A 7 -1.79 10.16 -0.51
N THR A 8 -1.84 9.08 0.25
CA THR A 8 -1.34 7.78 -0.19
C THR A 8 -2.27 7.21 -1.26
N LYS A 9 -1.73 6.97 -2.46
CA LYS A 9 -2.47 6.33 -3.55
C LYS A 9 -2.22 4.83 -3.53
N TYR A 10 -3.30 4.07 -3.59
CA TYR A 10 -3.28 2.61 -3.61
C TYR A 10 -4.53 2.10 -4.34
N ASP A 11 -4.41 0.91 -4.91
CA ASP A 11 -5.50 0.19 -5.55
C ASP A 11 -5.82 -1.07 -4.72
N ILE A 12 -7.10 -1.33 -4.45
CA ILE A 12 -7.51 -2.54 -3.72
C ILE A 12 -7.46 -3.73 -4.69
N VAL A 13 -6.62 -4.71 -4.37
CA VAL A 13 -6.47 -5.94 -5.18
C VAL A 13 -7.31 -7.07 -4.61
N GLU A 14 -7.46 -7.13 -3.29
CA GLU A 14 -8.20 -8.18 -2.61
C GLU A 14 -8.86 -7.66 -1.34
N ILE A 15 -10.04 -8.17 -1.03
CA ILE A 15 -10.77 -7.90 0.20
C ILE A 15 -10.68 -9.17 1.06
N LEU A 16 -10.02 -9.09 2.21
CA LEU A 16 -9.83 -10.22 3.11
C LEU A 16 -10.95 -10.31 4.15
N GLY A 17 -11.55 -9.17 4.50
CA GLY A 17 -12.62 -9.07 5.48
C GLY A 17 -13.06 -7.63 5.71
N GLU A 18 -13.92 -7.43 6.71
CA GLU A 18 -14.35 -6.08 7.09
C GLU A 18 -13.15 -5.25 7.61
N GLY A 19 -12.84 -4.16 6.91
CA GLY A 19 -11.71 -3.30 7.26
C GLY A 19 -10.33 -3.86 6.90
N GLU A 20 -10.24 -5.03 6.26
CA GLU A 20 -8.97 -5.65 5.87
C GLU A 20 -8.85 -5.87 4.36
N TYR A 21 -7.79 -5.33 3.77
CA TYR A 21 -7.57 -5.33 2.32
C TYR A 21 -6.12 -5.67 1.98
N VAL A 22 -5.91 -6.29 0.81
CA VAL A 22 -4.61 -6.28 0.13
C VAL A 22 -4.65 -5.17 -0.90
N VAL A 23 -3.72 -4.23 -0.78
CA VAL A 23 -3.61 -3.10 -1.67
C VAL A 23 -2.30 -3.16 -2.45
N GLU A 24 -2.33 -2.65 -3.67
CA GLU A 24 -1.17 -2.45 -4.50
C GLU A 24 -0.82 -0.96 -4.58
N MET A 25 0.47 -0.67 -4.60
CA MET A 25 1.00 0.67 -4.60
C MET A 25 2.18 0.74 -5.56
N ALA A 26 2.32 1.86 -6.27
CA ALA A 26 3.49 2.09 -7.08
C ALA A 26 4.74 2.19 -6.19
N VAL A 27 5.82 1.53 -6.61
CA VAL A 27 7.15 1.76 -6.04
C VAL A 27 7.56 3.19 -6.42
N SER A 28 8.03 3.97 -5.44
CA SER A 28 8.43 5.35 -5.72
C SER A 28 9.62 5.41 -6.67
N ALA A 29 9.68 6.45 -7.50
CA ALA A 29 10.82 6.66 -8.40
C ALA A 29 12.15 6.76 -7.62
N HIS A 30 12.12 7.29 -6.40
CA HIS A 30 13.31 7.36 -5.54
C HIS A 30 13.78 5.96 -5.10
N ALA A 31 12.86 5.07 -4.72
CA ALA A 31 13.20 3.69 -4.37
C ALA A 31 13.75 2.91 -5.57
N ARG A 32 13.14 3.04 -6.75
CA ARG A 32 13.66 2.41 -7.99
C ARG A 32 15.04 2.94 -8.39
N LYS A 33 15.34 4.22 -8.12
CA LYS A 33 16.69 4.76 -8.36
C LYS A 33 17.75 4.12 -7.45
N GLN A 34 17.39 3.79 -6.21
CA GLN A 34 18.30 3.12 -5.28
C GLN A 34 18.43 1.62 -5.59
N ALA A 35 17.34 0.98 -6.03
CA ALA A 35 17.32 -0.44 -6.39
C ALA A 35 16.52 -0.63 -7.70
N PRO A 36 17.20 -0.64 -8.86
CA PRO A 36 16.55 -0.78 -10.17
C PRO A 36 15.86 -2.13 -10.40
N SER A 37 16.21 -3.15 -9.60
CA SER A 37 15.57 -4.47 -9.65
C SER A 37 14.19 -4.51 -8.98
N LEU A 38 13.75 -3.42 -8.36
CA LEU A 38 12.42 -3.36 -7.74
C LEU A 38 11.33 -3.38 -8.82
N PRO A 39 10.20 -4.06 -8.53
CA PRO A 39 9.05 -4.05 -9.43
C PRO A 39 8.44 -2.66 -9.57
N GLU A 40 7.53 -2.50 -10.52
CA GLU A 40 6.78 -1.24 -10.70
C GLU A 40 5.84 -0.98 -9.54
N CYS A 41 5.20 -2.03 -9.04
CA CYS A 41 4.25 -2.01 -7.93
C CYS A 41 4.64 -2.99 -6.82
N TRP A 42 4.21 -2.70 -5.60
CA TRP A 42 4.36 -3.56 -4.43
C TRP A 42 3.02 -3.70 -3.72
N LYS A 43 2.82 -4.82 -3.02
CA LYS A 43 1.58 -5.12 -2.31
C LYS A 43 1.76 -4.97 -0.80
N ALA A 44 0.71 -4.53 -0.13
CA ALA A 44 0.66 -4.33 1.30
C ALA A 44 -0.69 -4.77 1.88
N ARG A 45 -0.71 -5.12 3.17
CA ARG A 45 -1.94 -5.33 3.92
C ARG A 45 -2.38 -4.00 4.53
N LEU A 46 -3.59 -3.56 4.20
CA LEU A 46 -4.25 -2.41 4.77
C LEU A 46 -5.27 -2.88 5.81
N VAL A 47 -5.18 -2.34 7.02
CA VAL A 47 -6.12 -2.58 8.11
C VAL A 47 -6.67 -1.23 8.54
N LEU A 48 -7.99 -1.06 8.42
CA LEU A 48 -8.70 0.13 8.87
C LEU A 48 -9.09 -0.04 10.33
N TYR A 49 -8.80 0.96 11.14
CA TYR A 49 -9.30 1.04 12.50
C TYR A 49 -10.65 1.76 12.52
N PRO A 50 -11.60 1.35 13.36
CA PRO A 50 -12.79 2.14 13.60
C PRO A 50 -12.39 3.54 14.10
N ALA A 51 -13.01 4.57 13.54
CA ALA A 51 -12.92 5.91 14.10
C ALA A 51 -13.78 5.94 15.36
N GLU A 52 -13.16 6.06 16.53
CA GLU A 52 -13.87 6.35 17.79
C GLU A 52 -14.47 7.76 17.78
#